data_AF-A0A939UI02-F1
#
_entry.id   AF-A0A939UI02-F1
#
_cell.length_a   1.000
_cell.length_b   1.000
_cell.length_c   1.000
_cell.angle_alpha   90.00
_cell.angle_beta   90.00
_cell.angle_gamma   90.00
#
_symmetry.space_group_name_H-M   'P 1'
#
loop_
_entity.id
_entity.type
_entity.pdbx_description
1 polymer ?
#
loop_
_entity_poly.entity_id
_entity_poly.type
_entity_poly.pdbx_seq_one_letter_code
_entity_poly.pdbx_strand_id
1 'polypeptide(L)'
;MKNKKSLITFAKSLKTELTTYWKVPAKGKYVPYKEYFTLFGGICFNYAMRTPINMISFAASCYLIMYHYNINYLTFSVIALIGAPLGYLWSFMSWMVADNLGFFPKKTERRFFIIYGAAIALGLVFLIVNLSPLIPAGSKLAHTINNLSGINTKTVFKIIGVQLFTNAFSGVRNIFWRKKLVPKVGRYKYALYSSVWQKAILFVLIGWLPIYKIADMSERVWIIYLLISLFGLYDCGNHLETCGNYISPNPEERMLVRTWPRQLGHVFNSILEFVVPVIIAFFPNKFADIDIYRFLLPGIFILCAVLTMVFAPKIKERIPQPPIEKKVQISFWDGIFGVMRNKYHWIDT
;
A
#
# COMPACT_ATOMS: atom_id res chain seq x y z
N MET A 1 -28.94 31.07 -30.84
CA MET A 1 -28.09 32.13 -30.22
C MET A 1 -28.33 32.37 -28.72
N LYS A 2 -29.54 32.22 -28.16
CA LYS A 2 -29.82 32.43 -26.71
C LYS A 2 -28.99 31.53 -25.76
N ASN A 3 -28.75 30.26 -26.10
CA ASN A 3 -27.96 29.33 -25.27
C ASN A 3 -26.46 29.65 -25.18
N LYS A 4 -25.85 30.25 -26.22
CA LYS A 4 -24.42 30.63 -26.16
C LYS A 4 -24.20 31.81 -25.22
N LYS A 5 -25.11 32.80 -25.20
CA LYS A 5 -25.00 33.95 -24.30
C LYS A 5 -25.18 33.54 -22.82
N SER A 6 -26.10 32.62 -22.50
CA SER A 6 -26.26 32.13 -21.12
C SER A 6 -25.04 31.34 -20.63
N LEU A 7 -24.46 30.49 -21.48
CA LEU A 7 -23.23 29.75 -21.18
C LEU A 7 -22.03 30.67 -20.93
N ILE A 8 -21.90 31.75 -21.70
CA ILE A 8 -20.82 32.73 -21.51
C ILE A 8 -21.01 33.49 -20.19
N THR A 9 -22.24 33.88 -19.85
CA THR A 9 -22.53 34.54 -18.58
C THR A 9 -22.27 33.61 -17.39
N PHE A 10 -22.65 32.33 -17.51
CA PHE A 10 -22.38 31.31 -16.51
C PHE A 10 -20.88 31.01 -16.36
N ALA A 11 -20.13 30.93 -17.46
CA ALA A 11 -18.68 30.74 -17.40
C ALA A 11 -17.98 31.94 -16.75
N LYS A 12 -18.44 33.16 -17.03
CA LYS A 12 -17.94 34.37 -16.37
C LYS A 12 -18.25 34.37 -14.87
N SER A 13 -19.47 34.00 -14.46
CA SER A 13 -19.83 33.94 -13.04
C SER A 13 -19.04 32.86 -12.29
N LEU A 14 -18.86 31.68 -12.89
CA LEU A 14 -18.00 30.62 -12.34
C LEU A 14 -16.55 31.06 -12.19
N LYS A 15 -16.01 31.75 -13.20
CA LYS A 15 -14.64 32.29 -13.12
C LYS A 15 -14.52 33.26 -11.95
N THR A 16 -15.46 34.19 -11.80
CA THR A 16 -15.48 35.16 -10.70
C THR A 16 -15.60 34.46 -9.34
N GLU A 17 -16.46 33.45 -9.22
CA GLU A 17 -16.62 32.66 -8.00
C GLU A 17 -15.33 31.91 -7.64
N LEU A 18 -14.74 31.20 -8.61
CA LEU A 18 -13.49 30.46 -8.44
C LEU A 18 -12.34 31.39 -8.03
N THR A 19 -12.21 32.56 -8.64
CA THR A 19 -11.17 33.52 -8.28
C THR A 19 -11.37 34.12 -6.89
N THR A 20 -12.63 34.38 -6.52
CA THR A 20 -12.98 34.98 -5.22
C THR A 20 -12.76 34.00 -4.07
N TYR A 21 -13.17 32.74 -4.24
CA TYR A 21 -13.08 31.70 -3.20
C TYR A 21 -11.91 30.72 -3.41
N TRP A 22 -10.88 31.14 -4.17
CA TRP A 22 -9.71 30.31 -4.41
C TRP A 22 -8.95 30.03 -3.10
N LYS A 23 -8.70 31.07 -2.30
CA LYS A 23 -7.93 30.98 -1.04
C LYS A 23 -8.81 30.95 0.21
N VAL A 24 -10.02 31.50 0.13
CA VAL A 24 -10.97 31.61 1.24
C VAL A 24 -12.18 30.73 0.91
N PRO A 25 -12.67 29.90 1.85
CA PRO A 25 -13.84 29.07 1.59
C PRO A 25 -15.09 29.94 1.36
N ALA A 26 -15.98 29.46 0.48
CA ALA A 26 -17.27 30.11 0.26
C ALA A 26 -18.15 30.04 1.53
N LYS A 27 -19.13 30.94 1.65
CA LYS A 27 -20.05 30.97 2.79
C LYS A 27 -20.74 29.60 2.94
N GLY A 28 -20.65 28.99 4.13
CA GLY A 28 -21.20 27.66 4.41
C GLY A 28 -20.33 26.47 3.97
N LYS A 29 -19.19 26.72 3.33
CA LYS A 29 -18.15 25.72 3.02
C LYS A 29 -16.98 25.87 3.97
N TYR A 30 -16.25 24.78 4.18
CA TYR A 30 -15.06 24.78 5.02
C TYR A 30 -13.79 24.70 4.16
N VAL A 31 -13.85 24.17 2.94
CA VAL A 31 -12.69 23.93 2.06
C VAL A 31 -12.59 24.99 0.96
N PRO A 32 -11.45 25.70 0.81
CA PRO A 32 -11.24 26.61 -0.31
C PRO A 32 -10.98 25.84 -1.61
N TYR A 33 -11.32 26.43 -2.76
CA TYR A 33 -11.18 25.75 -4.07
C TYR A 33 -9.73 25.36 -4.40
N LYS A 34 -8.73 26.12 -3.91
CA LYS A 34 -7.31 25.74 -4.02
C LYS A 34 -7.02 24.39 -3.34
N GLU A 35 -7.59 24.17 -2.16
CA GLU A 35 -7.39 22.93 -1.41
C GLU A 35 -8.07 21.75 -2.12
N TYR A 36 -9.26 22.00 -2.70
CA TYR A 36 -9.95 21.04 -3.57
C TYR A 36 -9.09 20.61 -4.76
N PHE A 37 -8.48 21.57 -5.47
CA PHE A 37 -7.58 21.29 -6.59
C PHE A 37 -6.33 20.52 -6.17
N THR A 38 -5.75 20.86 -5.01
CA THR A 38 -4.58 20.12 -4.50
C THR A 38 -4.93 18.69 -4.09
N LEU A 39 -6.11 18.49 -3.52
CA LEU A 39 -6.62 17.17 -3.17
C LEU A 39 -6.91 16.36 -4.42
N PHE A 40 -7.52 16.99 -5.42
CA PHE A 40 -7.72 16.41 -6.75
C PHE A 40 -6.42 15.90 -7.37
N GLY A 41 -5.41 16.77 -7.51
CA GLY A 41 -4.12 16.39 -8.07
C GLY A 41 -3.44 15.29 -7.25
N GLY A 42 -3.41 15.44 -5.92
CA GLY A 42 -2.80 14.45 -5.02
C GLY A 42 -3.44 13.07 -5.14
N ILE A 43 -4.78 12.98 -5.17
CA ILE A 43 -5.50 11.71 -5.32
C ILE A 43 -5.25 11.11 -6.70
N CYS A 44 -5.33 11.89 -7.78
CA CYS A 44 -5.11 11.37 -9.13
C CYS A 44 -3.72 10.76 -9.30
N PHE A 45 -2.67 11.46 -8.85
CA PHE A 45 -1.31 10.92 -8.93
C PHE A 45 -1.09 9.74 -7.99
N ASN A 46 -1.75 9.71 -6.82
CA ASN A 46 -1.67 8.58 -5.91
C ASN A 46 -2.35 7.32 -6.49
N TYR A 47 -3.46 7.47 -7.21
CA TYR A 47 -4.07 6.37 -7.97
C TYR A 47 -3.18 5.92 -9.12
N ALA A 48 -2.60 6.86 -9.88
CA ALA A 48 -1.67 6.54 -10.97
C ALA A 48 -0.46 5.71 -10.55
N MET A 49 0.02 5.88 -9.31
CA MET A 49 1.09 5.05 -8.76
C MET A 49 0.71 3.56 -8.70
N ARG A 50 -0.59 3.21 -8.68
CA ARG A 50 -1.04 1.82 -8.57
C ARG A 50 -0.74 1.01 -9.82
N THR A 51 -0.84 1.59 -11.01
CA THR A 51 -0.53 0.90 -12.27
C THR A 51 0.88 0.27 -12.27
N PRO A 52 1.99 1.02 -12.10
CA PRO A 52 3.32 0.44 -12.09
C PRO A 52 3.55 -0.50 -10.89
N ILE A 53 2.92 -0.25 -9.73
CA ILE A 53 2.99 -1.17 -8.57
C ILE A 53 2.37 -2.53 -8.91
N ASN A 54 1.19 -2.53 -9.53
CA ASN A 54 0.48 -3.76 -9.86
C ASN A 54 1.27 -4.62 -10.85
N MET A 55 2.01 -3.99 -11.77
CA MET A 55 2.84 -4.68 -12.78
C MET A 55 4.09 -5.37 -12.20
N ILE A 56 4.52 -5.03 -10.98
CA ILE A 56 5.66 -5.64 -10.28
C ILE A 56 5.23 -6.45 -9.04
N SER A 57 3.93 -6.42 -8.68
CA SER A 57 3.39 -7.11 -7.50
C SER A 57 3.63 -8.63 -7.53
N PHE A 58 3.68 -9.30 -6.37
CA PHE A 58 3.83 -10.77 -6.30
C PHE A 58 2.49 -11.46 -6.60
N ALA A 59 2.05 -11.33 -7.84
CA ALA A 59 0.83 -11.93 -8.35
C ALA A 59 1.13 -12.65 -9.65
N ALA A 60 0.23 -13.56 -10.02
CA ALA A 60 0.27 -14.26 -11.30
C ALA A 60 0.35 -13.34 -12.52
N SER A 61 -0.13 -12.10 -12.39
CA SER A 61 -0.11 -11.06 -13.42
C SER A 61 1.25 -10.35 -13.55
N CYS A 62 2.27 -10.73 -12.78
CA CYS A 62 3.57 -10.08 -12.78
C CYS A 62 4.47 -10.61 -13.90
N TYR A 63 4.44 -9.89 -15.02
CA TYR A 63 5.24 -10.21 -16.21
C TYR A 63 6.75 -10.25 -15.95
N LEU A 64 7.28 -9.47 -14.99
CA LEU A 64 8.69 -9.51 -14.61
C LEU A 64 9.09 -10.92 -14.15
N ILE A 65 8.28 -11.52 -13.28
CA ILE A 65 8.63 -12.79 -12.65
C ILE A 65 8.40 -13.96 -13.61
N MET A 66 7.41 -13.83 -14.48
CA MET A 66 7.10 -14.83 -15.49
C MET A 66 8.17 -14.86 -16.62
N TYR A 67 8.51 -13.72 -17.20
CA TYR A 67 9.41 -13.66 -18.36
C TYR A 67 10.90 -13.59 -18.01
N HIS A 68 11.28 -12.92 -16.91
CA HIS A 68 12.70 -12.77 -16.57
C HIS A 68 13.17 -13.72 -15.48
N TYR A 69 12.32 -14.02 -14.49
CA TYR A 69 12.69 -14.92 -13.39
C TYR A 69 12.33 -16.38 -13.65
N ASN A 70 11.61 -16.70 -14.74
CA ASN A 70 11.26 -18.05 -15.16
C ASN A 70 10.69 -18.90 -14.01
N ILE A 71 9.81 -18.31 -13.19
CA ILE A 71 9.11 -19.02 -12.11
C ILE A 71 7.73 -19.44 -12.62
N ASN A 72 7.38 -20.70 -12.42
CA ASN A 72 6.08 -21.23 -12.82
C ASN A 72 4.96 -20.60 -11.97
N TYR A 73 3.81 -20.33 -12.59
CA TYR A 73 2.59 -19.86 -11.92
C TYR A 73 2.23 -20.71 -10.68
N LEU A 74 2.35 -22.03 -10.77
CA LEU A 74 1.98 -22.95 -9.69
C LEU A 74 2.79 -22.69 -8.41
N THR A 75 4.06 -22.31 -8.54
CA THR A 75 4.94 -21.97 -7.42
C THR A 75 4.37 -20.81 -6.59
N PHE A 76 3.72 -19.82 -7.21
CA PHE A 76 3.13 -18.68 -6.50
C PHE A 76 1.89 -19.05 -5.70
N SER A 77 0.99 -19.86 -6.28
CA SER A 77 -0.22 -20.31 -5.60
C SER A 77 0.12 -21.13 -4.35
N VAL A 78 1.17 -21.95 -4.42
CA VAL A 78 1.66 -22.71 -3.26
C VAL A 78 2.20 -21.78 -2.17
N ILE A 79 3.01 -20.77 -2.53
CA ILE A 79 3.53 -19.78 -1.57
C ILE A 79 2.38 -19.03 -0.88
N ALA A 80 1.38 -18.61 -1.65
CA ALA A 80 0.21 -17.92 -1.12
C ALA A 80 -0.59 -18.80 -0.15
N LEU A 81 -0.74 -20.09 -0.46
CA LEU A 81 -1.44 -21.06 0.39
C LEU A 81 -0.71 -21.30 1.71
N ILE A 82 0.63 -21.42 1.68
CA ILE A 82 1.47 -21.53 2.87
C ILE A 82 1.32 -20.28 3.75
N GLY A 83 1.25 -19.10 3.13
CA GLY A 83 1.21 -17.84 3.85
C GLY A 83 -0.16 -17.38 4.34
N ALA A 84 -1.26 -17.88 3.78
CA ALA A 84 -2.60 -17.40 4.12
C ALA A 84 -2.94 -17.49 5.62
N PRO A 85 -2.69 -18.62 6.34
CA PRO A 85 -3.04 -18.74 7.76
C PRO A 85 -2.28 -17.72 8.64
N LEU A 86 -0.98 -17.56 8.38
CA LEU A 86 -0.14 -16.57 9.07
C LEU A 86 -0.63 -15.15 8.79
N GLY A 87 -1.04 -14.86 7.54
CA GLY A 87 -1.55 -13.55 7.14
C GLY A 87 -2.77 -13.09 7.96
N TYR A 88 -3.68 -14.00 8.29
CA TYR A 88 -4.84 -13.67 9.15
C TYR A 88 -4.41 -13.26 10.56
N LEU A 89 -3.48 -14.00 11.18
CA LEU A 89 -2.96 -13.67 12.51
C LEU A 89 -2.28 -12.29 12.53
N TRP A 90 -1.49 -11.98 11.50
CA TRP A 90 -0.85 -10.67 11.37
C TRP A 90 -1.87 -9.55 11.16
N SER A 91 -2.96 -9.82 10.44
CA SER A 91 -4.03 -8.84 10.20
C SER A 91 -4.71 -8.41 11.49
N PHE A 92 -5.05 -9.36 12.37
CA PHE A 92 -5.62 -9.05 13.69
C PHE A 92 -4.72 -8.14 14.52
N MET A 93 -3.43 -8.45 14.60
CA MET A 93 -2.48 -7.62 15.35
C MET A 93 -2.31 -6.23 14.71
N SER A 94 -2.31 -6.14 13.38
CA SER A 94 -2.23 -4.88 12.66
C SER A 94 -3.44 -3.98 12.93
N TRP A 95 -4.64 -4.55 13.02
CA TRP A 95 -5.87 -3.81 13.35
C TRP A 95 -5.82 -3.21 14.76
N MET A 96 -5.37 -3.98 15.76
CA MET A 96 -5.21 -3.48 17.12
C MET A 96 -4.24 -2.28 17.20
N VAL A 97 -3.18 -2.30 16.37
CA VAL A 97 -2.20 -1.19 16.23
C VAL A 97 -2.80 0.00 15.51
N ALA A 98 -3.62 -0.24 14.48
CA ALA A 98 -4.24 0.82 13.69
C ALA A 98 -5.28 1.61 14.50
N ASP A 99 -6.14 0.92 15.24
CA ASP A 99 -7.24 1.53 16.02
C ASP A 99 -6.72 2.45 17.11
N ASN A 100 -5.67 2.02 17.81
CA ASN A 100 -5.05 2.79 18.88
C ASN A 100 -3.98 3.78 18.39
N LEU A 101 -3.81 3.96 17.07
CA LEU A 101 -2.78 4.80 16.47
C LEU A 101 -1.37 4.50 17.00
N GLY A 102 -1.08 3.23 17.35
CA GLY A 102 0.18 2.82 17.95
C GLY A 102 0.42 3.29 19.40
N PHE A 103 -0.56 3.93 20.06
CA PHE A 103 -0.47 4.32 21.46
C PHE A 103 -1.13 3.25 22.35
N PHE A 104 -0.31 2.50 23.07
CA PHE A 104 -0.77 1.40 23.92
C PHE A 104 -0.36 1.63 25.38
N PRO A 105 -1.04 0.96 26.35
CA PRO A 105 -0.49 0.79 27.69
C PRO A 105 0.92 0.20 27.64
N LYS A 106 1.82 0.67 28.52
CA LYS A 106 3.23 0.20 28.56
C LYS A 106 3.35 -1.33 28.63
N LYS A 107 2.43 -2.01 29.35
CA LYS A 107 2.41 -3.48 29.45
C LYS A 107 2.08 -4.15 28.11
N THR A 108 1.04 -3.68 27.44
CA THR A 108 0.59 -4.21 26.14
C THR A 108 1.61 -3.91 25.04
N GLU A 109 2.18 -2.71 25.06
CA GLU A 109 3.26 -2.32 24.14
C GLU A 109 4.48 -3.23 24.25
N ARG A 110 4.93 -3.52 25.49
CA ARG A 110 6.04 -4.47 25.72
C ARG A 110 5.72 -5.86 25.18
N ARG A 111 4.49 -6.36 25.37
CA ARG A 111 4.07 -7.65 24.81
C ARG A 111 4.12 -7.66 23.29
N PHE A 112 3.64 -6.60 22.63
CA PHE A 112 3.75 -6.47 21.17
C PHE A 112 5.20 -6.47 20.71
N PHE A 113 6.09 -5.71 21.36
CA PHE A 113 7.51 -5.71 21.01
C PHE A 113 8.19 -7.06 21.25
N ILE A 114 7.83 -7.79 22.30
CA ILE A 114 8.35 -9.14 22.55
C ILE A 114 7.87 -10.10 21.46
N ILE A 115 6.57 -10.09 21.13
CA ILE A 115 5.99 -10.97 20.10
C ILE A 115 6.63 -10.67 18.74
N TYR A 116 6.68 -9.40 18.34
CA TYR A 116 7.30 -9.02 17.08
C TYR A 116 8.82 -9.26 17.08
N GLY A 117 9.51 -8.98 18.17
CA GLY A 117 10.95 -9.23 18.30
C GLY A 117 11.29 -10.71 18.22
N ALA A 118 10.52 -11.56 18.89
CA ALA A 118 10.64 -13.01 18.79
C ALA A 118 10.36 -13.50 17.36
N ALA A 119 9.34 -12.97 16.69
CA ALA A 119 9.03 -13.32 15.30
C ALA A 119 10.10 -12.85 14.31
N ILE A 120 10.72 -11.68 14.53
CA ILE A 120 11.88 -11.22 13.75
C ILE A 120 13.06 -12.16 13.95
N ALA A 121 13.39 -12.51 15.20
CA ALA A 121 14.49 -13.41 15.50
C ALA A 121 14.27 -14.80 14.89
N LEU A 122 13.07 -15.37 15.05
CA LEU A 122 12.69 -16.65 14.46
C LEU A 122 12.73 -16.59 12.93
N GLY A 123 12.22 -15.51 12.33
CA GLY A 123 12.30 -15.27 10.90
C GLY A 123 13.74 -15.23 10.38
N LEU A 124 14.65 -14.55 11.08
CA LEU A 124 16.07 -14.51 10.73
C LEU A 124 16.74 -15.88 10.86
N VAL A 125 16.42 -16.64 11.92
CA VAL A 125 16.90 -18.02 12.08
C VAL A 125 16.46 -18.89 10.90
N PHE A 126 15.21 -18.77 10.47
CA PHE A 126 14.67 -19.53 9.33
C PHE A 126 15.29 -19.14 7.99
N LEU A 127 15.81 -17.91 7.86
CA LEU A 127 16.50 -17.44 6.67
C LEU A 127 17.97 -17.88 6.62
N ILE A 128 18.66 -17.86 7.76
CA ILE A 128 20.11 -18.10 7.86
C ILE A 128 20.41 -19.59 8.06
N VAL A 129 19.65 -20.27 8.92
CA VAL A 129 19.90 -21.67 9.29
C VAL A 129 19.13 -22.60 8.37
N ASN A 130 19.81 -23.60 7.81
CA ASN A 130 19.17 -24.65 7.02
C ASN A 130 18.43 -25.62 7.95
N LEU A 131 17.14 -25.36 8.17
CA LEU A 131 16.25 -26.19 9.02
C LEU A 131 15.64 -27.39 8.29
N SER A 132 16.09 -27.68 7.05
CA SER A 132 15.68 -28.87 6.30
C SER A 132 15.83 -30.20 7.06
N PRO A 133 16.80 -30.40 7.99
CA PRO A 133 16.92 -31.64 8.76
C PRO A 133 15.81 -31.87 9.80
N LEU A 134 15.02 -30.85 10.14
CA LEU A 134 13.94 -30.97 11.13
C LEU A 134 12.73 -31.75 10.63
N ILE A 135 12.58 -31.89 9.31
CA ILE A 135 11.53 -32.73 8.72
C ILE A 135 12.21 -34.01 8.20
N PRO A 136 11.87 -35.19 8.75
CA PRO A 136 12.41 -36.45 8.24
C PRO A 136 12.10 -36.61 6.76
N ALA A 137 13.12 -36.93 5.96
CA ALA A 137 13.03 -37.05 4.50
C ALA A 137 12.00 -38.11 4.04
N GLY A 138 11.63 -39.06 4.91
CA GLY A 138 10.62 -40.09 4.64
C GLY A 138 9.17 -39.73 5.02
N SER A 139 8.89 -38.52 5.51
CA SER A 139 7.52 -38.11 5.86
C SER A 139 6.68 -37.83 4.61
N LYS A 140 5.38 -38.19 4.62
CA LYS A 140 4.43 -37.87 3.54
C LYS A 140 4.39 -36.36 3.22
N LEU A 141 4.70 -35.52 4.20
CA LEU A 141 4.78 -34.08 4.07
C LEU A 141 5.99 -33.64 3.23
N ALA A 142 7.19 -34.18 3.50
CA ALA A 142 8.39 -33.89 2.71
C ALA A 142 8.24 -34.35 1.25
N HIS A 143 7.66 -35.53 1.03
CA HIS A 143 7.44 -36.04 -0.32
C HIS A 143 6.40 -35.23 -1.10
N THR A 144 5.33 -34.78 -0.43
CA THR A 144 4.33 -33.88 -1.06
C THR A 144 4.94 -32.51 -1.38
N ILE A 145 5.76 -31.95 -0.49
CA ILE A 145 6.40 -30.65 -0.70
C ILE A 145 7.44 -30.69 -1.82
N ASN A 146 8.29 -31.72 -1.86
CA ASN A 146 9.34 -31.84 -2.88
C ASN A 146 8.79 -32.15 -4.28
N ASN A 147 7.56 -32.66 -4.37
CA ASN A 147 6.85 -32.86 -5.63
C ASN A 147 6.24 -31.55 -6.19
N LEU A 148 6.22 -30.45 -5.43
CA LEU A 148 5.69 -29.16 -5.88
C LEU A 148 6.74 -28.44 -6.74
N SER A 149 6.32 -27.92 -7.89
CA SER A 149 7.24 -27.28 -8.84
C SER A 149 7.95 -26.07 -8.22
N GLY A 150 9.28 -26.09 -8.20
CA GLY A 150 10.11 -24.96 -7.77
C GLY A 150 10.18 -24.73 -6.26
N ILE A 151 9.68 -25.66 -5.43
CA ILE A 151 9.73 -25.57 -3.98
C ILE A 151 10.31 -26.86 -3.41
N ASN A 152 11.32 -26.71 -2.56
CA ASN A 152 11.89 -27.75 -1.72
C ASN A 152 11.57 -27.48 -0.24
N THR A 153 11.71 -28.50 0.60
CA THR A 153 11.51 -28.39 2.05
C THR A 153 12.38 -27.27 2.67
N LYS A 154 13.64 -27.11 2.21
CA LYS A 154 14.53 -25.99 2.56
C LYS A 154 13.90 -24.61 2.28
N THR A 155 13.26 -24.45 1.12
CA THR A 155 12.65 -23.17 0.71
C THR A 155 11.36 -22.85 1.45
N VAL A 156 10.57 -23.86 1.84
CA VAL A 156 9.35 -23.63 2.63
C VAL A 156 9.68 -22.94 3.95
N PHE A 157 10.70 -23.42 4.68
CA PHE A 157 11.15 -22.78 5.91
C PHE A 157 11.63 -21.36 5.67
N LYS A 158 12.38 -21.11 4.58
CA LYS A 158 12.81 -19.76 4.22
C LYS A 158 11.62 -18.84 3.90
N ILE A 159 10.62 -19.32 3.17
CA ILE A 159 9.39 -18.56 2.85
C ILE A 159 8.61 -18.20 4.12
N ILE A 160 8.43 -19.14 5.03
CA ILE A 160 7.82 -18.87 6.35
C ILE A 160 8.67 -17.85 7.12
N GLY A 161 10.00 -18.00 7.09
CA GLY A 161 10.94 -17.06 7.69
C GLY A 161 10.79 -15.63 7.14
N VAL A 162 10.70 -15.47 5.81
CA VAL A 162 10.41 -14.19 5.15
C VAL A 162 9.10 -13.61 5.66
N GLN A 163 8.04 -14.41 5.76
CA GLN A 163 6.74 -13.92 6.15
C GLN A 163 6.70 -13.46 7.62
N LEU A 164 7.30 -14.24 8.52
CA LEU A 164 7.41 -13.87 9.93
C LEU A 164 8.24 -12.60 10.09
N PHE A 165 9.39 -12.54 9.42
CA PHE A 165 10.28 -11.37 9.46
C PHE A 165 9.59 -10.12 8.94
N THR A 166 9.03 -10.16 7.74
CA THR A 166 8.45 -8.97 7.09
C THR A 166 7.21 -8.46 7.83
N ASN A 167 6.28 -9.34 8.23
CA ASN A 167 5.09 -8.92 8.97
C ASN A 167 5.43 -8.40 10.38
N ALA A 168 6.34 -9.05 11.09
CA ALA A 168 6.76 -8.59 12.40
C ALA A 168 7.50 -7.25 12.34
N PHE A 169 8.40 -7.09 11.36
CA PHE A 169 9.04 -5.81 11.09
C PHE A 169 8.01 -4.72 10.75
N SER A 170 6.99 -5.04 9.94
CA SER A 170 5.87 -4.15 9.65
C SER A 170 5.18 -3.66 10.92
N GLY A 171 4.89 -4.58 11.86
CA GLY A 171 4.24 -4.27 13.14
C GLY A 171 5.05 -3.31 14.00
N VAL A 172 6.33 -3.62 14.24
CA VAL A 172 7.26 -2.76 15.00
C VAL A 172 7.39 -1.38 14.37
N ARG A 173 7.62 -1.35 13.06
CA ARG A 173 7.75 -0.12 12.27
C ARG A 173 6.47 0.72 12.34
N ASN A 174 5.29 0.11 12.20
CA ASN A 174 4.01 0.80 12.26
C ASN A 174 3.77 1.44 13.63
N ILE A 175 4.11 0.75 14.73
CA ILE A 175 4.03 1.33 16.08
C ILE A 175 4.97 2.55 16.18
N PHE A 176 6.23 2.39 15.76
CA PHE A 176 7.24 3.46 15.83
C PHE A 176 6.87 4.69 14.99
N TRP A 177 6.50 4.48 13.72
CA TRP A 177 6.10 5.57 12.82
C TRP A 177 4.84 6.27 13.29
N ARG A 178 3.84 5.52 13.76
CA ARG A 178 2.61 6.15 14.26
C ARG A 178 2.90 7.04 15.47
N LYS A 179 3.75 6.61 16.40
CA LYS A 179 4.15 7.45 17.55
C LYS A 179 4.90 8.72 17.16
N LYS A 180 5.82 8.64 16.18
CA LYS A 180 6.71 9.75 15.82
C LYS A 180 6.12 10.69 14.77
N LEU A 181 5.40 10.16 13.79
CA LEU A 181 4.96 10.89 12.60
C LEU A 181 3.50 11.34 12.68
N VAL A 182 2.60 10.60 13.34
CA VAL A 182 1.20 11.03 13.48
C VAL A 182 1.08 12.39 14.17
N PRO A 183 1.82 12.70 15.27
CA PRO A 183 1.74 14.02 15.90
C PRO A 183 2.23 15.17 15.01
N LYS A 184 3.11 14.89 14.04
CA LYS A 184 3.72 15.91 13.18
C LYS A 184 2.98 16.12 11.87
N VAL A 185 2.44 15.04 11.30
CA VAL A 185 2.02 14.99 9.89
C VAL A 185 0.53 14.68 9.72
N GLY A 186 -0.14 14.17 10.77
CA GLY A 186 -1.54 13.78 10.75
C GLY A 186 -1.75 12.26 10.63
N ARG A 187 -3.01 11.81 10.78
CA ARG A 187 -3.36 10.38 10.90
C ARG A 187 -3.22 9.64 9.58
N TYR A 188 -3.49 10.28 8.46
CA TYR A 188 -3.55 9.57 7.17
C TYR A 188 -2.32 9.81 6.31
N LYS A 189 -1.74 11.01 6.43
CA LYS A 189 -0.59 11.37 5.63
C LYS A 189 0.71 10.71 6.08
N TYR A 190 0.85 10.36 7.36
CA TYR A 190 2.12 9.82 7.88
C TYR A 190 2.59 8.61 7.06
N ALA A 191 1.67 7.72 6.69
CA ALA A 191 1.98 6.50 5.99
C ALA A 191 2.53 6.80 4.59
N LEU A 192 1.93 7.76 3.88
CA LEU A 192 2.41 8.23 2.58
C LEU A 192 3.84 8.78 2.67
N TYR A 193 4.13 9.69 3.61
CA TYR A 193 5.47 10.29 3.72
C TYR A 193 6.55 9.27 4.08
N SER A 194 6.23 8.31 4.95
CA SER A 194 7.18 7.27 5.30
C SER A 194 7.42 6.31 4.14
N SER A 195 6.35 5.81 3.50
CA SER A 195 6.43 4.65 2.62
C SER A 195 6.88 4.97 1.19
N VAL A 196 6.58 6.16 0.67
CA VAL A 196 6.81 6.49 -0.75
C VAL A 196 8.27 6.36 -1.16
N TRP A 197 9.20 6.91 -0.36
CA TRP A 197 10.62 6.88 -0.68
C TRP A 197 11.22 5.48 -0.57
N GLN A 198 10.85 4.72 0.46
CA GLN A 198 11.31 3.34 0.64
C GLN A 198 10.80 2.43 -0.48
N LYS A 199 9.54 2.64 -0.90
CA LYS A 199 8.98 1.92 -2.04
C LYS A 199 9.70 2.28 -3.34
N ALA A 200 10.01 3.56 -3.58
CA ALA A 200 10.77 3.98 -4.76
C ALA A 200 12.14 3.32 -4.84
N ILE A 201 12.88 3.28 -3.73
CA ILE A 201 14.19 2.62 -3.66
C ILE A 201 14.06 1.13 -3.98
N LEU A 202 13.11 0.43 -3.35
CA LEU A 202 12.88 -0.99 -3.61
C LEU A 202 12.41 -1.26 -5.05
N PHE A 203 11.61 -0.36 -5.62
CA PHE A 203 11.14 -0.47 -6.99
C PHE A 203 12.31 -0.45 -7.98
N VAL A 204 13.28 0.47 -7.79
CA VAL A 204 14.52 0.51 -8.57
C VAL A 204 15.37 -0.73 -8.32
N LEU A 205 15.57 -1.13 -7.06
CA LEU A 205 16.37 -2.30 -6.72
C LEU A 205 15.85 -3.59 -7.38
N ILE A 206 14.54 -3.82 -7.39
CA ILE A 206 13.93 -5.01 -8.01
C ILE A 206 14.22 -5.10 -9.50
N GLY A 207 14.24 -3.97 -10.23
CA GLY A 207 14.55 -3.95 -11.66
C GLY A 207 16.04 -4.18 -11.97
N TRP A 208 16.93 -3.78 -11.06
CA TRP A 208 18.38 -3.82 -11.28
C TRP A 208 19.07 -5.06 -10.72
N LEU A 209 18.49 -5.74 -9.74
CA LEU A 209 19.09 -6.94 -9.15
C LEU A 209 19.10 -8.10 -10.16
N PRO A 210 20.28 -8.70 -10.47
CA PRO A 210 20.40 -9.74 -11.48
C PRO A 210 20.01 -11.13 -10.93
N ILE A 211 18.82 -11.25 -10.34
CA ILE A 211 18.35 -12.47 -9.67
C ILE A 211 18.14 -13.62 -10.67
N TYR A 212 17.93 -13.30 -11.94
CA TYR A 212 17.85 -14.27 -13.03
C TYR A 212 19.17 -15.05 -13.26
N LYS A 213 20.32 -14.55 -12.77
CA LYS A 213 21.61 -15.25 -12.88
C LYS A 213 21.78 -16.39 -11.86
N ILE A 214 20.88 -16.51 -10.88
CA ILE A 214 20.92 -17.59 -9.89
C ILE A 214 20.44 -18.88 -10.57
N ALA A 215 21.32 -19.88 -10.63
CA ALA A 215 21.07 -21.15 -11.31
C ALA A 215 20.01 -22.00 -10.61
N ASP A 216 19.99 -22.02 -9.27
CA ASP A 216 18.98 -22.77 -8.51
C ASP A 216 17.63 -22.02 -8.46
N MET A 217 16.61 -22.65 -9.05
CA MET A 217 15.24 -22.14 -9.05
C MET A 217 14.71 -21.97 -7.62
N SER A 218 15.02 -22.90 -6.72
CA SER A 218 14.53 -22.85 -5.34
C SER A 218 15.10 -21.63 -4.61
N GLU A 219 16.41 -21.38 -4.77
CA GLU A 219 17.06 -20.22 -4.18
C GLU A 219 16.55 -18.89 -4.76
N ARG A 220 16.30 -18.85 -6.06
CA ARG A 220 15.71 -17.68 -6.72
C ARG A 220 14.32 -17.33 -6.18
N VAL A 221 13.47 -18.33 -5.94
CA VAL A 221 12.08 -18.14 -5.48
C VAL A 221 12.00 -17.43 -4.13
N TRP A 222 12.74 -17.88 -3.11
CA TRP A 222 12.65 -17.26 -1.78
C TRP A 222 13.27 -15.86 -1.72
N ILE A 223 14.32 -15.58 -2.52
CA ILE A 223 14.94 -14.25 -2.62
C ILE A 223 13.96 -13.26 -3.25
N ILE A 224 13.30 -13.66 -4.33
CA ILE A 224 12.26 -12.83 -4.98
C ILE A 224 11.09 -12.61 -4.02
N TYR A 225 10.66 -13.66 -3.32
CA TYR A 225 9.60 -13.52 -2.33
C TYR A 225 9.99 -12.57 -1.20
N LEU A 226 11.24 -12.58 -0.72
CA LEU A 226 11.75 -11.62 0.26
C LEU A 226 11.69 -10.18 -0.27
N LEU A 227 12.21 -9.95 -1.47
CA LEU A 227 12.26 -8.60 -2.06
C LEU A 227 10.87 -8.03 -2.33
N ILE A 228 9.95 -8.84 -2.84
CA ILE A 228 8.59 -8.36 -3.11
C ILE A 228 7.76 -8.28 -1.83
N SER A 229 8.01 -9.15 -0.84
CA SER A 229 7.42 -8.97 0.50
C SER A 229 7.90 -7.66 1.12
N LEU A 230 9.20 -7.34 1.05
CA LEU A 230 9.74 -6.05 1.49
C LEU A 230 9.12 -4.88 0.72
N PHE A 231 8.90 -5.02 -0.59
CA PHE A 231 8.20 -4.03 -1.41
C PHE A 231 6.74 -3.83 -0.97
N GLY A 232 6.05 -4.93 -0.65
CA GLY A 232 4.67 -4.94 -0.16
C GLY A 232 4.50 -4.30 1.22
N LEU A 233 5.55 -4.25 2.05
CA LEU A 233 5.51 -3.58 3.35
C LEU A 233 5.25 -2.09 3.27
N TYR A 234 5.66 -1.46 2.18
CA TYR A 234 5.54 -0.01 1.99
C TYR A 234 4.29 0.25 1.16
N ASP A 235 3.14 0.31 1.82
CA ASP A 235 1.91 0.71 1.15
C ASP A 235 1.82 2.24 1.04
N CYS A 236 1.44 2.69 -0.14
CA CYS A 236 1.27 4.11 -0.49
C CYS A 236 -0.11 4.38 -1.08
N GLY A 237 -1.02 3.40 -1.10
CA GLY A 237 -2.35 3.54 -1.73
C GLY A 237 -3.39 4.26 -0.86
N ASN A 238 -4.28 5.03 -1.49
CA ASN A 238 -5.55 5.58 -0.97
C ASN A 238 -5.49 6.47 0.30
N HIS A 239 -4.30 6.79 0.84
CA HIS A 239 -4.18 7.58 2.07
C HIS A 239 -4.74 9.00 1.92
N LEU A 240 -4.53 9.64 0.76
CA LEU A 240 -5.04 10.99 0.47
C LEU A 240 -6.55 11.01 0.24
N GLU A 241 -7.10 9.94 -0.30
CA GLU A 241 -8.54 9.77 -0.45
C GLU A 241 -9.22 9.66 0.91
N THR A 242 -8.63 8.88 1.83
CA THR A 242 -9.10 8.80 3.22
C THR A 242 -8.98 10.13 3.94
N CYS A 243 -7.98 10.97 3.62
CA CYS A 243 -7.93 12.35 4.11
C CYS A 243 -9.14 13.17 3.64
N GLY A 244 -9.55 13.00 2.38
CA GLY A 244 -10.71 13.67 1.80
C GLY A 244 -12.02 13.36 2.52
N ASN A 245 -12.16 12.16 3.11
CA ASN A 245 -13.34 11.79 3.89
C ASN A 245 -13.54 12.64 5.15
N TYR A 246 -12.48 13.28 5.65
CA TYR A 246 -12.49 14.01 6.92
C TYR A 246 -12.03 15.48 6.79
N ILE A 247 -12.09 16.03 5.58
CA ILE A 247 -11.61 17.39 5.29
C ILE A 247 -12.61 18.49 5.69
N SER A 248 -13.90 18.17 5.73
CA SER A 248 -14.97 19.10 6.11
C SER A 248 -15.89 18.46 7.15
N PRO A 249 -16.43 19.22 8.12
CA PRO A 249 -17.51 18.75 8.97
C PRO A 249 -18.85 18.62 8.22
N ASN A 250 -19.05 19.33 7.10
CA ASN A 250 -20.29 19.23 6.31
C ASN A 250 -20.32 17.92 5.48
N PRO A 251 -21.31 17.02 5.66
CA PRO A 251 -21.43 15.79 4.87
C PRO A 251 -21.55 16.01 3.37
N GLU A 252 -22.31 17.02 2.92
CA GLU A 252 -22.51 17.30 1.49
C GLU A 252 -21.21 17.75 0.82
N GLU A 253 -20.49 18.65 1.48
CA GLU A 253 -19.18 19.10 1.01
C GLU A 253 -18.19 17.93 0.95
N ARG A 254 -18.17 17.05 1.96
CA ARG A 254 -17.35 15.84 1.96
C ARG A 254 -17.67 14.92 0.78
N MET A 255 -18.96 14.70 0.49
CA MET A 255 -19.37 13.87 -0.65
C MET A 255 -18.83 14.44 -1.97
N LEU A 256 -18.94 15.75 -2.19
CA LEU A 256 -18.43 16.39 -3.40
C LEU A 256 -16.91 16.31 -3.50
N VAL A 257 -16.21 16.63 -2.40
CA VAL A 257 -14.74 16.58 -2.31
C VAL A 257 -14.19 15.17 -2.49
N ARG A 258 -14.98 14.14 -2.19
CA ARG A 258 -14.57 12.75 -2.42
C ARG A 258 -14.88 12.26 -3.82
N THR A 259 -16.11 12.45 -4.28
CA THR A 259 -16.66 11.73 -5.43
C THR A 259 -15.92 12.09 -6.72
N TRP A 260 -15.72 13.38 -6.96
CA TRP A 260 -15.06 13.84 -8.19
C TRP A 260 -13.58 13.46 -8.25
N PRO A 261 -12.74 13.74 -7.23
CA PRO A 261 -11.35 13.29 -7.24
C PRO A 261 -11.18 11.78 -7.35
N ARG A 262 -12.05 10.99 -6.70
CA ARG A 262 -12.00 9.54 -6.80
C ARG A 262 -12.28 9.06 -8.22
N GLN A 263 -13.41 9.48 -8.82
CA GLN A 263 -13.80 9.06 -10.17
C GLN A 263 -12.74 9.44 -11.21
N LEU A 264 -12.27 10.68 -11.16
CA LEU A 264 -11.25 11.17 -12.09
C LEU A 264 -9.88 10.52 -11.84
N GLY A 265 -9.54 10.21 -10.58
CA GLY A 265 -8.36 9.42 -10.24
C GLY A 265 -8.41 8.01 -10.84
N HIS A 266 -9.58 7.35 -10.81
CA HIS A 266 -9.77 6.07 -11.49
C HIS A 266 -9.66 6.17 -13.01
N VAL A 267 -10.21 7.21 -13.61
CA VAL A 267 -10.07 7.47 -15.06
C VAL A 267 -8.58 7.65 -15.41
N PHE A 268 -7.85 8.43 -14.61
CA PHE A 268 -6.42 8.64 -14.83
C PHE A 268 -5.59 7.35 -14.70
N ASN A 269 -5.90 6.53 -13.70
CA ASN A 269 -5.29 5.19 -13.56
C ASN A 269 -5.64 4.28 -14.76
N SER A 270 -6.88 4.32 -15.25
CA SER A 270 -7.31 3.52 -16.41
C SER A 270 -6.59 3.96 -17.69
N ILE A 271 -6.37 5.27 -17.86
CA ILE A 271 -5.58 5.81 -18.97
C ILE A 271 -4.14 5.27 -18.90
N LEU A 272 -3.52 5.25 -17.72
CA LEU A 272 -2.17 4.70 -17.57
C LEU A 272 -2.12 3.19 -17.83
N GLU A 273 -3.13 2.44 -17.39
CA GLU A 273 -3.25 1.01 -17.68
C GLU A 273 -3.35 0.72 -19.17
N PHE A 274 -3.89 1.64 -19.98
CA PHE A 274 -3.90 1.55 -21.44
C PHE A 274 -2.60 2.06 -22.08
N VAL A 275 -2.10 3.22 -21.64
CA VAL A 275 -0.95 3.91 -22.23
C VAL A 275 0.35 3.14 -21.98
N VAL A 276 0.54 2.55 -20.79
CA VAL A 276 1.78 1.85 -20.45
C VAL A 276 2.03 0.64 -21.38
N PRO A 277 1.06 -0.28 -21.61
CA PRO A 277 1.23 -1.35 -22.60
C PRO A 277 1.47 -0.85 -24.03
N VAL A 278 0.84 0.25 -24.44
CA VAL A 278 1.09 0.86 -25.76
C VAL A 278 2.54 1.34 -25.88
N ILE A 279 3.06 2.01 -24.85
CA ILE A 279 4.48 2.41 -24.80
C ILE A 279 5.39 1.17 -24.87
N ILE A 280 5.06 0.11 -24.11
CA ILE A 280 5.81 -1.16 -24.09
C ILE A 280 5.81 -1.84 -25.47
N ALA A 281 4.74 -1.71 -26.27
CA ALA A 281 4.67 -2.30 -27.60
C ALA A 281 5.69 -1.73 -28.59
N PHE A 282 6.21 -0.52 -28.35
CA PHE A 282 7.27 0.09 -29.15
C PHE A 282 8.68 -0.41 -28.78
N PHE A 283 8.84 -1.16 -27.68
CA PHE A 283 10.12 -1.77 -27.32
C PHE A 283 10.34 -3.07 -28.10
N PRO A 284 11.60 -3.39 -28.48
CA PRO A 284 11.93 -4.52 -29.35
C PRO A 284 11.46 -5.87 -28.79
N ASN A 285 11.60 -6.07 -27.47
CA ASN A 285 11.22 -7.32 -26.80
C ASN A 285 9.89 -7.23 -26.04
N LYS A 286 9.12 -6.13 -26.20
CA LYS A 286 7.86 -5.90 -25.47
C LYS A 286 8.07 -6.16 -23.97
N PHE A 287 7.18 -6.90 -23.29
CA PHE A 287 7.30 -7.25 -21.87
C PHE A 287 8.51 -8.12 -21.48
N ALA A 288 9.24 -8.68 -22.45
CA ALA A 288 10.47 -9.44 -22.19
C ALA A 288 11.72 -8.54 -22.18
N ASP A 289 11.58 -7.23 -22.33
CA ASP A 289 12.68 -6.29 -22.17
C ASP A 289 12.87 -5.91 -20.69
N ILE A 290 14.05 -6.18 -20.15
CA ILE A 290 14.38 -5.85 -18.76
C ILE A 290 14.44 -4.34 -18.53
N ASP A 291 14.71 -3.56 -19.59
CA ASP A 291 14.86 -2.12 -19.49
C ASP A 291 13.53 -1.42 -19.16
N ILE A 292 12.40 -2.05 -19.47
CA ILE A 292 11.07 -1.61 -19.00
C ILE A 292 11.00 -1.62 -17.48
N TYR A 293 11.53 -2.66 -16.84
CA TYR A 293 11.50 -2.82 -15.40
C TYR A 293 12.59 -2.02 -14.69
N ARG A 294 13.68 -1.67 -15.39
CA ARG A 294 14.78 -0.84 -14.87
C ARG A 294 14.54 0.65 -14.97
N PHE A 295 13.87 1.10 -16.03
CA PHE A 295 13.76 2.52 -16.36
C PHE A 295 12.32 2.98 -16.52
N LEU A 296 11.51 2.32 -17.35
CA LEU A 296 10.16 2.80 -17.67
C LEU A 296 9.23 2.77 -16.46
N LEU A 297 9.03 1.59 -15.85
CA LEU A 297 8.12 1.44 -14.71
C LEU A 297 8.59 2.21 -13.47
N PRO A 298 9.89 2.16 -13.07
CA PRO A 298 10.38 2.97 -11.96
C PRO A 298 10.28 4.46 -12.25
N GLY A 299 10.54 4.89 -13.49
CA GLY A 299 10.43 6.29 -13.91
C GLY A 299 9.01 6.83 -13.77
N ILE A 300 8.00 6.10 -14.27
CA ILE A 300 6.59 6.46 -14.13
C ILE A 300 6.18 6.50 -12.65
N PHE A 301 6.61 5.50 -11.87
CA PHE A 301 6.32 5.46 -10.44
C PHE A 301 6.92 6.66 -9.69
N ILE A 302 8.21 6.96 -9.91
CA ILE A 302 8.91 8.07 -9.26
C ILE A 302 8.27 9.41 -9.65
N LEU A 303 7.92 9.60 -10.93
CA LEU A 303 7.24 10.81 -11.39
C LEU A 303 5.89 11.00 -10.66
N CYS A 304 5.06 9.96 -10.61
CA CYS A 304 3.77 10.03 -9.90
C CYS A 304 3.95 10.21 -8.39
N ALA A 305 4.98 9.59 -7.80
CA ALA A 305 5.34 9.74 -6.40
C ALA A 305 5.75 11.18 -6.06
N VAL A 306 6.63 11.78 -6.85
CA VAL A 306 7.08 13.17 -6.67
C VAL A 306 5.89 14.13 -6.79
N LEU A 307 5.04 13.96 -7.81
CA LEU A 307 3.84 14.78 -7.97
C LEU A 307 2.91 14.64 -6.75
N THR A 308 2.66 13.41 -6.29
CA THR A 308 1.86 13.16 -5.08
C THR A 308 2.45 13.88 -3.86
N MET A 309 3.77 13.84 -3.69
CA MET A 309 4.49 14.48 -2.57
C MET A 309 4.52 16.01 -2.67
N VAL A 310 4.36 16.59 -3.86
CA VAL A 310 4.21 18.05 -4.06
C VAL A 310 2.81 18.54 -3.64
N PHE A 311 1.79 17.69 -3.78
CA PHE A 311 0.40 18.02 -3.41
C PHE A 311 0.05 17.67 -1.95
N ALA A 312 0.58 16.58 -1.41
CA ALA A 312 0.26 16.08 -0.07
C ALA A 312 0.45 17.09 1.11
N PRO A 313 1.49 17.97 1.11
CA PRO A 313 1.67 18.95 2.18
C PRO A 313 0.58 20.03 2.19
N LYS A 314 -0.02 20.32 1.03
CA LYS A 314 -0.94 21.45 0.84
C LYS A 314 -2.36 21.16 1.33
N ILE A 315 -2.72 19.89 1.45
CA ILE A 315 -4.00 19.43 2.00
C ILE A 315 -4.00 19.70 3.51
N LYS A 316 -5.10 20.06 4.16
CA LYS A 316 -5.16 20.19 5.64
C LYS A 316 -6.03 19.10 6.22
N GLU A 317 -5.48 18.34 7.15
CA GLU A 317 -6.27 17.37 7.91
C GLU A 317 -6.95 18.12 9.06
N ARG A 318 -8.29 18.11 9.11
CA ARG A 318 -9.07 18.91 10.06
C ARG A 318 -9.66 18.10 11.21
N ILE A 319 -9.23 16.85 11.36
CA ILE A 319 -9.63 16.02 12.50
C ILE A 319 -8.94 16.59 13.74
N PRO A 320 -9.68 17.07 14.75
CA PRO A 320 -9.09 17.41 16.03
C PRO A 320 -8.57 16.13 16.66
N GLN A 321 -7.26 15.90 16.60
CA GLN A 321 -6.66 14.83 17.38
C GLN A 321 -6.58 15.32 18.82
N PRO A 322 -7.12 14.59 19.80
CA PRO A 322 -6.88 14.93 21.20
C PRO A 322 -5.37 14.89 21.45
N PRO A 323 -4.83 15.80 22.29
CA PRO A 323 -3.45 15.75 22.71
C PRO A 323 -3.13 14.35 23.24
N ILE A 324 -1.88 13.89 23.05
CA ILE A 324 -1.47 12.50 23.29
C ILE A 324 -1.91 11.99 24.67
N GLU A 325 -1.94 12.87 25.66
CA GLU A 325 -2.33 12.62 27.06
C GLU A 325 -3.82 12.34 27.27
N LYS A 326 -4.70 12.80 26.37
CA LYS A 326 -6.17 12.60 26.43
C LYS A 326 -6.67 11.56 25.43
N LYS A 327 -5.79 10.77 24.81
CA LYS A 327 -6.21 9.73 23.88
C LYS A 327 -6.89 8.59 24.65
N VAL A 328 -8.21 8.53 24.53
CA VAL A 328 -9.03 7.43 25.04
C VAL A 328 -8.59 6.16 24.32
N GLN A 329 -8.19 5.16 25.10
CA GLN A 329 -7.88 3.83 24.58
C GLN A 329 -9.19 3.10 24.35
N ILE A 330 -9.35 2.57 23.15
CA ILE A 330 -10.54 1.81 22.79
C ILE A 330 -10.15 0.34 22.83
N SER A 331 -10.88 -0.44 23.62
CA SER A 331 -10.72 -1.90 23.58
C SER A 331 -11.10 -2.38 22.18
N PHE A 332 -10.24 -3.21 21.60
CA PHE A 332 -10.48 -3.79 20.28
C PHE A 332 -11.81 -4.56 20.22
N TRP A 333 -12.13 -5.32 21.28
CA TRP A 333 -13.37 -6.07 21.37
C TRP A 333 -14.59 -5.18 21.44
N ASP A 334 -14.51 -4.05 22.14
CA ASP A 334 -15.64 -3.09 22.21
C ASP A 334 -15.93 -2.50 20.84
N GLY A 335 -14.89 -2.25 20.03
CA GLY A 335 -15.03 -1.83 18.63
C GLY A 335 -15.74 -2.89 17.77
N ILE A 336 -15.25 -4.14 17.80
CA ILE A 336 -15.84 -5.25 17.04
C ILE A 336 -17.30 -5.49 17.46
N PHE A 337 -17.57 -5.61 18.75
CA PHE A 337 -18.94 -5.85 19.24
C PHE A 337 -19.85 -4.66 18.98
N GLY A 338 -19.33 -3.43 19.01
CA GLY A 338 -20.08 -2.22 18.62
C GLY A 338 -20.52 -2.25 17.16
N VAL A 339 -19.61 -2.64 16.25
CA VAL A 339 -19.91 -2.78 14.82
C VAL A 339 -20.90 -3.93 14.59
N MET A 340 -20.70 -5.09 15.21
CA MET A 340 -21.62 -6.23 15.08
C MET A 340 -23.04 -5.92 15.60
N ARG A 341 -23.16 -5.04 16.60
CA ARG A 341 -24.46 -4.61 17.14
C ARG A 341 -25.13 -3.50 16.30
N ASN A 342 -24.41 -2.84 15.38
CA ASN A 342 -24.95 -1.74 14.61
C ASN A 342 -25.76 -2.22 13.40
N LYS A 343 -27.08 -2.29 13.57
CA LYS A 343 -28.03 -2.73 12.53
C LYS A 343 -27.90 -1.96 11.21
N TYR A 344 -27.67 -0.64 11.26
CA TYR A 344 -27.57 0.18 10.04
C TYR A 344 -26.33 -0.14 9.21
N HIS A 345 -25.24 -0.55 9.85
CA HIS A 345 -24.04 -0.94 9.10
C HIS A 345 -24.26 -2.21 8.27
N TRP A 346 -25.03 -3.16 8.79
CA TRP A 346 -25.35 -4.42 8.12
C TRP A 346 -26.43 -4.29 7.05
N ILE A 347 -27.18 -3.19 7.03
CA ILE A 347 -28.21 -2.92 6.02
C ILE A 347 -27.59 -2.22 4.79
N ASP A 348 -26.49 -1.46 4.98
CA ASP A 348 -25.78 -0.70 3.94
C ASP A 348 -24.66 -1.51 3.24
N THR A 349 -24.43 -2.75 3.63
CA THR A 349 -23.56 -3.74 2.96
C THR A 349 -24.39 -4.78 2.25
#